data_AF-M5C6K2-F1
#
_entry.id   AF-M5C6K2-F1
#
_cell.length_a   1.000
_cell.length_b   1.000
_cell.length_c   1.000
_cell.angle_alpha   90.00
_cell.angle_beta   90.00
_cell.angle_gamma   90.00
#
_symmetry.space_group_name_H-M   'P 1'
#
loop_
_entity.id
_entity.type
_entity.pdbx_description
1 polymer ?
#
loop_
_entity_poly.entity_id
_entity_poly.type
_entity_poly.pdbx_seq_one_letter_code
_entity_poly.pdbx_strand_id
1 'polypeptide(L)'
;MLDVHPTHTGVTILGAHWNKSGNVIVSFPPGTPEATLLDLRPDIGLALGLPDSVVMSVDKRWTKLLVSSVPARLSAQAPVFTEADVAISLNRNPVLRDINQPRPVRWIRNPANITGAHSSVVLTIEDPDGSIARRLLKTPLFIFGAPVTVKRWQSNLKTQPRQPRGTQRTPAEAMEI
;
A
#
# COMPACT_ATOMS: atom_id res chain seq x y z
N MET A 1 10.62 28.86 29.04
CA MET A 1 9.48 29.45 28.34
C MET A 1 9.34 28.65 27.05
N LEU A 2 8.42 27.69 26.99
CA LEU A 2 8.27 26.82 25.81
C LEU A 2 7.33 27.52 24.83
N ASP A 3 7.90 27.80 23.66
CA ASP A 3 7.33 28.62 22.61
C ASP A 3 6.02 28.09 22.04
N VAL A 4 5.23 29.07 21.61
CA VAL A 4 3.93 28.96 20.98
C VAL A 4 3.94 27.88 19.91
N HIS A 5 3.08 26.88 20.09
CA HIS A 5 2.87 25.87 19.06
C HIS A 5 2.06 26.55 17.95
N PRO A 6 2.53 26.57 16.69
CA PRO A 6 1.74 27.09 15.59
C PRO A 6 0.50 26.22 15.47
N THR A 7 -0.60 26.71 16.03
CA THR A 7 -1.92 26.11 15.92
C THR A 7 -2.52 26.72 14.67
N HIS A 8 -2.41 26.00 13.56
CA HIS A 8 -3.30 26.29 12.44
C HIS A 8 -4.72 26.14 12.96
N THR A 9 -5.53 27.19 12.85
CA THR A 9 -6.86 27.24 13.46
C THR A 9 -7.71 26.08 12.90
N GLY A 10 -8.23 25.23 13.78
CA GLY A 10 -9.18 24.17 13.43
C GLY A 10 -8.63 22.75 13.21
N VAL A 11 -7.32 22.51 13.31
CA VAL A 11 -6.77 21.15 13.18
C VAL A 11 -5.93 20.76 14.39
N THR A 12 -6.34 19.69 15.08
CA THR A 12 -5.58 19.12 16.19
C THR A 12 -4.53 18.15 15.66
N ILE A 13 -3.27 18.31 16.06
CA ILE A 13 -2.21 17.33 15.83
C ILE A 13 -2.13 16.41 17.05
N LEU A 14 -2.19 15.09 16.86
CA LEU A 14 -2.10 14.12 17.96
C LEU A 14 -0.65 13.87 18.39
N GLY A 15 0.30 14.02 17.48
CA GLY A 15 1.72 13.89 17.77
C GLY A 15 2.57 13.81 16.52
N ALA A 16 3.88 13.96 16.69
CA ALA A 16 4.88 13.79 15.65
C ALA A 16 6.05 12.95 16.19
N HIS A 17 6.57 12.02 15.38
CA HIS A 17 7.72 11.22 15.77
C HIS A 17 8.54 10.77 14.56
N TRP A 18 9.82 10.47 14.78
CA TRP A 18 10.69 9.88 13.77
C TRP A 18 10.54 8.37 13.74
N ASN A 19 10.52 7.79 12.54
CA ASN A 19 10.63 6.34 12.36
C ASN A 19 12.09 5.91 12.15
N LYS A 20 12.34 4.59 12.17
CA LYS A 20 13.68 4.00 11.97
C LYS A 20 14.30 4.27 10.60
N SER A 21 13.49 4.69 9.63
CA SER A 21 13.92 5.02 8.27
C SER A 21 14.25 6.51 8.11
N GLY A 22 14.18 7.30 9.17
CA GLY A 22 14.48 8.74 9.13
C GLY A 22 13.33 9.58 8.58
N ASN A 23 12.09 9.09 8.59
CA ASN A 23 10.92 9.90 8.22
C ASN A 23 10.25 10.46 9.48
N VAL A 24 9.74 11.70 9.39
CA VAL A 24 8.80 12.26 10.38
C VAL A 24 7.39 11.78 10.06
N ILE A 25 6.71 11.20 11.03
CA ILE A 25 5.30 10.82 10.97
C ILE A 25 4.50 11.77 11.85
N VAL A 26 3.57 12.49 11.24
CA VAL A 26 2.64 13.39 11.92
C VAL A 26 1.25 12.74 11.94
N SER A 27 0.67 12.62 13.13
CA SER A 27 -0.60 11.93 13.37
C SER A 27 -1.73 12.93 13.62
N PHE A 28 -2.89 12.68 13.03
CA PHE A 28 -4.10 13.50 13.13
C PHE A 28 -5.28 12.67 13.64
N PRO A 29 -6.33 13.29 14.23
CA PRO A 29 -7.55 12.60 14.60
C PRO A 29 -8.17 11.83 13.44
N PRO A 30 -8.78 10.66 13.71
CA PRO A 30 -9.51 9.92 12.70
C PRO A 30 -10.65 10.80 12.14
N GLY A 31 -10.83 10.77 10.81
CA GLY A 31 -11.83 11.59 10.13
C GLY A 31 -11.34 12.97 9.67
N THR A 32 -10.09 13.34 9.95
CA THR A 32 -9.48 14.53 9.34
C THR A 32 -9.48 14.38 7.81
N PRO A 33 -10.12 15.28 7.04
CA PRO A 33 -10.19 15.17 5.59
C PRO A 33 -8.81 15.25 4.94
N GLU A 34 -8.58 14.45 3.89
CA GLU A 34 -7.30 14.46 3.17
C GLU A 34 -6.96 15.86 2.65
N ALA A 35 -7.94 16.59 2.09
CA ALA A 35 -7.75 17.96 1.61
C ALA A 35 -7.15 18.87 2.69
N THR A 36 -7.67 18.79 3.92
CA THR A 36 -7.16 19.54 5.07
C THR A 36 -5.70 19.17 5.39
N LEU A 37 -5.33 17.88 5.27
CA LEU A 37 -3.95 17.45 5.46
C LEU A 37 -3.00 17.96 4.37
N LEU A 38 -3.51 18.07 3.14
CA LEU A 38 -2.74 18.61 2.01
C LEU A 38 -2.50 20.11 2.16
N ASP A 39 -3.52 20.85 2.60
CA ASP A 39 -3.46 22.29 2.81
C ASP A 39 -2.47 22.67 3.93
N LEU A 40 -2.29 21.81 4.93
CA LEU A 40 -1.34 22.02 6.03
C LEU A 40 0.13 21.76 5.68
N ARG A 41 0.44 21.20 4.49
CA ARG A 41 1.83 20.85 4.13
C ARG A 41 2.81 22.02 4.23
N PRO A 42 2.50 23.23 3.72
CA PRO A 42 3.41 24.37 3.82
C PRO A 42 3.70 24.73 5.29
N ASP A 43 2.68 24.74 6.15
CA ASP A 43 2.84 25.10 7.55
C ASP A 43 3.62 24.04 8.34
N ILE A 44 3.39 22.75 8.05
CA ILE A 44 4.17 21.66 8.65
C ILE A 44 5.63 21.76 8.17
N GLY A 45 5.85 22.07 6.89
CA GLY A 45 7.19 22.29 6.33
C GLY A 45 7.93 23.42 7.04
N LEU A 46 7.27 24.57 7.20
CA LEU A 46 7.79 25.74 7.90
C LEU A 46 8.07 25.44 9.37
N ALA A 47 7.13 24.83 10.08
CA ALA A 47 7.25 24.51 11.50
C ALA A 47 8.38 23.50 11.80
N LEU A 48 8.64 22.57 10.88
CA LEU A 48 9.71 21.58 11.00
C LEU A 48 11.04 22.06 10.38
N GLY A 49 11.09 23.26 9.79
CA GLY A 49 12.28 23.78 9.10
C GLY A 49 12.71 22.90 7.92
N LEU A 50 11.76 22.26 7.24
CA LEU A 50 12.05 21.35 6.14
C LEU A 50 12.29 22.13 4.85
N PRO A 51 13.27 21.74 4.02
CA PRO A 51 13.43 22.33 2.70
C PRO A 51 12.27 21.95 1.79
N ASP A 52 11.97 22.81 0.80
CA ASP A 52 10.88 22.61 -0.18
C ASP A 52 11.00 21.31 -1.00
N SER A 53 12.19 20.71 -1.01
CA SER A 53 12.47 19.42 -1.65
C SER A 53 11.92 18.22 -0.88
N VAL A 54 11.48 18.37 0.37
CA VAL A 54 10.94 17.28 1.17
C VAL A 54 9.58 16.85 0.64
N VAL A 55 9.46 15.57 0.30
CA VAL A 55 8.21 14.98 -0.16
C VAL A 55 7.33 14.65 1.04
N MET A 56 6.24 15.39 1.18
CA MET A 56 5.17 15.07 2.14
C MET A 56 4.07 14.26 1.44
N SER A 57 3.63 13.18 2.08
CA SER A 57 2.53 12.36 1.59
C SER A 57 1.60 11.97 2.73
N VAL A 58 0.31 11.85 2.41
CA VAL A 58 -0.67 11.30 3.35
C VAL A 58 -0.45 9.80 3.41
N ASP A 59 -0.46 9.23 4.62
CA ASP A 59 -0.36 7.78 4.78
C ASP A 59 -1.66 7.13 4.28
N LYS A 60 -1.57 6.55 3.08
CA LYS A 60 -2.69 5.88 2.43
C LYS A 60 -2.51 4.39 2.48
N ARG A 61 -3.60 3.67 2.77
CA ARG A 61 -3.57 2.20 2.72
C ARG A 61 -3.38 1.73 1.28
N TRP A 62 -2.42 0.85 1.10
CA TRP A 62 -2.14 0.21 -0.18
C TRP A 62 -2.44 -1.28 -0.11
N THR A 63 -2.99 -1.82 -1.19
CA THR A 63 -3.18 -3.26 -1.35
C THR A 63 -2.19 -3.80 -2.37
N LYS A 64 -1.54 -4.92 -2.03
CA LYS A 64 -0.73 -5.70 -2.96
C LYS A 64 -1.57 -6.83 -3.57
N LEU A 65 -1.48 -6.97 -4.88
CA LEU A 65 -2.15 -8.00 -5.67
C LEU A 65 -1.10 -8.80 -6.44
N LEU A 66 -1.31 -10.10 -6.49
CA LEU A 66 -0.57 -11.03 -7.34
C LEU A 66 -1.30 -11.10 -8.68
N VAL A 67 -0.60 -10.83 -9.77
CA VAL A 67 -1.13 -11.07 -11.13
C VAL A 67 -0.35 -12.23 -11.72
N SER A 68 -1.01 -13.35 -11.94
CA SER A 68 -0.41 -14.59 -12.44
C SER A 68 -0.79 -14.87 -13.90
N SER A 69 -0.05 -15.78 -14.52
CA SER A 69 -0.18 -16.15 -15.94
C SER A 69 0.13 -15.00 -16.89
N VAL A 70 1.03 -14.11 -16.48
CA VAL A 70 1.46 -12.98 -17.32
C VAL A 70 2.41 -13.49 -18.39
N PRO A 71 2.16 -13.23 -19.69
CA PRO A 71 3.13 -13.56 -20.73
C PRO A 71 4.46 -12.86 -20.45
N ALA A 72 5.53 -13.64 -20.39
CA ALA A 72 6.85 -13.16 -20.05
C ALA A 72 7.65 -12.74 -21.27
N ARG A 73 7.37 -13.30 -22.46
CA ARG A 73 8.12 -13.09 -23.70
C ARG A 73 7.24 -13.36 -24.91
N LEU A 74 7.57 -12.79 -26.07
CA LEU A 74 6.82 -12.97 -27.33
C LEU A 74 7.00 -14.37 -27.94
N SER A 75 8.19 -14.94 -27.82
CA SER A 75 8.56 -16.28 -28.28
C SER A 75 9.60 -16.88 -27.34
N ALA A 76 9.91 -18.17 -27.45
CA ALA A 76 10.84 -18.85 -26.52
C ALA A 76 12.24 -18.18 -26.48
N GLN A 77 12.70 -17.63 -27.60
CA GLN A 77 14.01 -17.00 -27.76
C GLN A 77 13.99 -15.48 -27.52
N ALA A 78 12.80 -14.87 -27.44
CA ALA A 78 12.66 -13.44 -27.18
C ALA A 78 13.07 -13.11 -25.73
N PRO A 79 13.58 -11.88 -25.49
CA PRO A 79 13.84 -11.41 -24.14
C PRO A 79 12.55 -11.33 -23.32
N VAL A 80 12.71 -11.36 -22.00
CA VAL A 80 11.61 -11.14 -21.07
C VAL A 80 11.16 -9.68 -21.15
N PHE A 81 9.84 -9.44 -21.20
CA PHE A 81 9.28 -8.09 -21.19
C PHE A 81 9.72 -7.31 -19.96
N THR A 82 9.99 -6.03 -20.15
CA THR A 82 10.37 -5.16 -19.03
C THR A 82 9.16 -4.91 -18.13
N GLU A 83 9.43 -4.50 -16.89
CA GLU A 83 8.37 -4.10 -15.95
C GLU A 83 7.54 -2.92 -16.51
N ALA A 84 8.17 -2.04 -17.28
CA ALA A 84 7.50 -0.94 -17.97
C ALA A 84 6.55 -1.43 -19.06
N ASP A 85 6.96 -2.41 -19.88
CA ASP A 85 6.10 -3.01 -20.90
C ASP A 85 4.86 -3.65 -20.28
N VAL A 86 5.05 -4.37 -19.17
CA VAL A 86 3.95 -4.98 -18.41
C VAL A 86 3.03 -3.90 -17.87
N ALA A 87 3.56 -2.83 -17.26
CA ALA A 87 2.77 -1.73 -16.74
C ALA A 87 1.96 -1.02 -17.83
N ILE A 88 2.57 -0.73 -18.99
CA ILE A 88 1.89 -0.14 -20.16
C ILE A 88 0.73 -1.03 -20.60
N SER A 89 0.97 -2.33 -20.77
CA SER A 89 -0.10 -3.23 -21.19
C SER A 89 -1.19 -3.39 -20.12
N LEU A 90 -0.82 -3.39 -18.85
CA LEU A 90 -1.75 -3.52 -17.75
C LEU A 90 -2.67 -2.29 -17.64
N ASN A 91 -2.13 -1.09 -17.86
CA ASN A 91 -2.89 0.18 -17.86
C ASN A 91 -3.84 0.34 -19.05
N ARG A 92 -3.79 -0.56 -20.06
CA ARG A 92 -4.80 -0.61 -21.13
C ARG A 92 -6.14 -1.18 -20.66
N ASN A 93 -6.17 -1.86 -19.50
CA ASN A 93 -7.42 -2.34 -18.92
C ASN A 93 -8.21 -1.14 -18.36
N PRO A 94 -9.46 -0.88 -18.80
CA PRO A 94 -10.22 0.30 -18.38
C PRO A 94 -10.39 0.42 -16.86
N VAL A 95 -10.53 -0.71 -16.17
CA VAL A 95 -10.70 -0.76 -14.70
C VAL A 95 -9.49 -0.22 -13.93
N LEU A 96 -8.32 -0.10 -14.56
CA LEU A 96 -7.07 0.39 -13.97
C LEU A 96 -6.75 1.86 -14.32
N ARG A 97 -7.51 2.50 -15.22
CA ARG A 97 -7.23 3.85 -15.71
C ARG A 97 -7.10 4.89 -14.60
N ASP A 98 -8.01 4.83 -13.62
CA ASP A 98 -8.10 5.82 -12.54
C ASP A 98 -7.59 5.29 -11.19
N ILE A 99 -6.87 4.17 -11.19
CA ILE A 99 -6.31 3.58 -9.97
C ILE A 99 -4.87 4.06 -9.79
N ASN A 100 -4.61 4.75 -8.68
CA ASN A 100 -3.25 5.13 -8.31
C ASN A 100 -2.39 3.90 -7.98
N GLN A 101 -1.21 3.82 -8.60
CA GLN A 101 -0.24 2.74 -8.41
C GLN A 101 1.01 3.33 -7.75
N PRO A 102 1.09 3.36 -6.40
CA PRO A 102 2.17 4.02 -5.67
C PRO A 102 3.53 3.34 -5.86
N ARG A 103 3.56 2.14 -6.46
CA ARG A 103 4.78 1.44 -6.81
C ARG A 103 4.65 0.90 -8.23
N PRO A 104 5.75 0.91 -9.01
CA PRO A 104 5.76 0.25 -10.31
C PRO A 104 5.45 -1.23 -10.14
N VAL A 105 4.80 -1.79 -11.17
CA VAL A 105 4.61 -3.24 -11.31
C VAL A 105 5.97 -3.92 -11.32
N ARG A 106 6.11 -5.05 -10.63
CA ARG A 106 7.39 -5.78 -10.58
C ARG A 106 7.22 -7.24 -10.84
N TRP A 107 8.21 -7.84 -11.51
CA TRP A 107 8.27 -9.29 -11.60
C TRP A 107 8.54 -9.90 -10.23
N ILE A 108 7.82 -10.98 -9.88
CA ILE A 108 8.06 -11.71 -8.63
C ILE A 108 9.39 -12.45 -8.69
N ARG A 109 9.71 -13.00 -9.86
CA ARG A 109 10.99 -13.62 -10.14
C ARG A 109 11.90 -12.58 -10.77
N ASN A 110 13.20 -12.67 -10.49
CA ASN A 110 14.19 -11.91 -11.25
C ASN A 110 14.01 -12.22 -12.74
N PRO A 111 13.87 -11.21 -13.64
CA PRO A 111 13.70 -11.42 -15.07
C PRO A 111 14.72 -12.37 -15.70
N ALA A 112 15.97 -12.34 -15.24
CA ALA A 112 17.03 -13.23 -15.72
C ALA A 112 16.74 -14.72 -15.45
N ASN A 113 15.92 -15.02 -14.43
CA ASN A 113 15.58 -16.38 -14.01
C ASN A 113 14.21 -16.84 -14.54
N ILE A 114 13.53 -16.04 -15.35
CA ILE A 114 12.24 -16.42 -15.95
C ILE A 114 12.53 -17.23 -17.21
N THR A 115 12.47 -18.56 -17.13
CA THR A 115 12.70 -19.46 -18.26
C THR A 115 11.44 -19.82 -19.04
N GLY A 116 10.27 -19.70 -18.41
CA GLY A 116 8.98 -20.05 -19.02
C GLY A 116 8.36 -18.94 -19.88
N ALA A 117 7.35 -19.32 -20.65
CA ALA A 117 6.53 -18.39 -21.45
C ALA A 117 5.67 -17.46 -20.59
N HIS A 118 5.36 -17.86 -19.35
CA HIS A 118 4.54 -17.10 -18.42
C HIS A 118 5.24 -16.96 -17.06
N SER A 119 4.92 -15.88 -16.36
CA SER A 119 5.40 -15.61 -15.00
C SER A 119 4.31 -14.86 -14.22
N SER A 120 4.70 -14.18 -13.14
CA SER A 120 3.79 -13.43 -12.28
C SER A 120 4.40 -12.13 -11.82
N VAL A 121 3.56 -11.11 -11.67
CA VAL A 121 3.94 -9.77 -11.23
C VAL A 121 3.19 -9.36 -9.97
N VAL A 122 3.77 -8.42 -9.24
CA VAL A 122 3.11 -7.73 -8.12
C VAL A 122 2.59 -6.39 -8.60
N LEU A 123 1.29 -6.19 -8.41
CA LEU A 123 0.63 -4.91 -8.58
C LEU A 123 0.39 -4.30 -7.19
N THR A 124 0.78 -3.05 -6.97
CA THR A 124 0.46 -2.31 -5.75
C THR A 124 -0.46 -1.17 -6.11
N ILE A 125 -1.60 -1.08 -5.43
CA ILE A 125 -2.62 -0.06 -5.65
C ILE A 125 -2.91 0.70 -4.37
N GLU A 126 -3.25 1.97 -4.48
CA GLU A 126 -3.92 2.69 -3.41
C GLU A 126 -5.35 2.14 -3.25
N ASP A 127 -5.73 1.76 -2.04
CA ASP A 127 -6.99 1.06 -1.77
C ASP A 127 -7.43 1.28 -0.31
N PRO A 128 -7.94 2.49 0.02
CA PRO A 128 -8.22 2.89 1.40
C PRO A 128 -9.19 1.95 2.13
N ASP A 129 -10.19 1.43 1.43
CA ASP A 129 -11.31 0.65 1.95
C ASP A 129 -11.33 -0.82 1.45
N GLY A 130 -10.34 -1.23 0.67
CA GLY A 130 -10.27 -2.56 0.09
C GLY A 130 -11.26 -2.82 -1.05
N SER A 131 -12.04 -1.82 -1.49
CA SER A 131 -13.06 -2.00 -2.52
C SER A 131 -12.44 -2.20 -3.90
N ILE A 132 -11.31 -1.53 -4.17
CA ILE A 132 -10.62 -1.59 -5.46
C ILE A 132 -10.03 -2.98 -5.66
N ALA A 133 -9.35 -3.53 -4.65
CA ALA A 133 -8.87 -4.91 -4.70
C ALA A 133 -10.01 -5.92 -4.88
N ARG A 134 -11.13 -5.76 -4.15
CA ARG A 134 -12.31 -6.64 -4.29
C ARG A 134 -12.89 -6.63 -5.71
N ARG A 135 -12.89 -5.46 -6.36
CA ARG A 135 -13.30 -5.31 -7.76
C ARG A 135 -12.32 -6.02 -8.69
N LEU A 136 -11.03 -5.72 -8.59
CA LEU A 136 -9.99 -6.30 -9.45
C LEU A 136 -9.88 -7.83 -9.35
N LEU A 137 -10.19 -8.43 -8.19
CA LEU A 137 -10.22 -9.88 -8.03
C LEU A 137 -11.33 -10.57 -8.85
N LYS A 138 -12.38 -9.83 -9.24
CA LYS A 138 -13.52 -10.35 -9.99
C LYS A 138 -13.51 -9.89 -11.45
N THR A 139 -12.80 -8.82 -11.78
CA THR A 139 -12.74 -8.28 -13.13
C THR A 139 -11.72 -9.06 -13.97
N PRO A 140 -12.10 -9.53 -15.18
CA PRO A 140 -11.12 -10.11 -16.10
C PRO A 140 -10.12 -9.04 -16.54
N LEU A 141 -8.83 -9.35 -16.43
CA LEU A 141 -7.74 -8.49 -16.87
C LEU A 141 -6.94 -9.16 -17.99
N PHE A 142 -6.30 -8.34 -18.82
CA PHE A 142 -5.50 -8.79 -19.94
C PHE A 142 -4.12 -8.11 -19.92
N ILE A 143 -3.08 -8.88 -20.23
CA ILE A 143 -1.72 -8.37 -20.45
C ILE A 143 -1.21 -8.97 -21.75
N PHE A 144 -0.72 -8.11 -22.65
CA PHE A 144 -0.31 -8.45 -24.02
C PHE A 144 -1.39 -9.23 -24.80
N GLY A 145 -2.67 -8.91 -24.56
CA GLY A 145 -3.81 -9.57 -25.19
C GLY A 145 -4.20 -10.93 -24.58
N ALA A 146 -3.42 -11.46 -23.63
CA ALA A 146 -3.72 -12.72 -22.96
C ALA A 146 -4.47 -12.48 -21.63
N PRO A 147 -5.43 -13.35 -21.26
CA PRO A 147 -6.10 -13.25 -19.97
C PRO A 147 -5.14 -13.58 -18.83
N VAL A 148 -5.21 -12.80 -17.75
CA VAL A 148 -4.41 -13.00 -16.54
C VAL A 148 -5.30 -13.22 -15.33
N THR A 149 -4.75 -13.84 -14.28
CA THR A 149 -5.50 -14.07 -13.03
C THR A 149 -4.99 -13.16 -11.92
N VAL A 150 -5.90 -12.43 -11.29
CA VAL A 150 -5.59 -11.59 -10.13
C VAL A 150 -5.91 -12.35 -8.84
N LYS A 151 -4.97 -12.35 -7.90
CA LYS A 151 -5.10 -12.97 -6.59
C LYS A 151 -4.67 -12.00 -5.50
N ARG A 152 -5.21 -12.18 -4.29
CA ARG A 152 -4.76 -11.40 -3.14
C ARG A 152 -3.32 -11.80 -2.80
N TRP A 153 -2.46 -10.82 -2.55
CA TRP A 153 -1.10 -11.12 -2.12
C TRP A 153 -1.14 -11.77 -0.73
N GLN A 154 -0.67 -13.02 -0.63
CA GLN A 154 -0.45 -13.67 0.64
C GLN A 154 1.00 -13.40 1.04
N SER A 155 1.23 -12.45 1.95
CA SER A 155 2.51 -12.40 2.64
C SER A 155 2.59 -13.65 3.50
N ASN A 156 3.55 -14.54 3.24
CA ASN A 156 3.93 -15.57 4.19
C ASN A 156 4.46 -14.88 5.45
N LEU A 157 3.57 -14.45 6.33
CA LEU A 157 3.91 -14.16 7.71
C LEU A 157 4.11 -15.53 8.38
N LYS A 158 5.27 -16.15 8.14
CA LYS A 158 5.82 -16.99 9.20
C LYS A 158 6.11 -16.03 10.35
N THR A 159 5.54 -16.35 11.51
CA THR A 159 5.62 -15.65 12.82
C THR A 159 4.59 -14.53 13.06
N GLN A 160 3.39 -14.92 13.49
CA GLN A 160 2.74 -14.21 14.59
C GLN A 160 3.05 -14.99 15.88
N PRO A 161 3.54 -14.36 16.97
CA PRO A 161 3.48 -15.00 18.27
C PRO A 161 2.01 -15.23 18.59
N ARG A 162 1.65 -16.47 18.95
CA ARG A 162 0.36 -16.75 19.58
C ARG A 162 0.20 -15.77 20.74
N GLN A 163 -0.84 -14.93 20.70
CA GLN A 163 -1.32 -14.29 21.93
C GLN A 163 -1.59 -15.43 22.92
N PRO A 164 -1.06 -15.38 24.17
CA PRO A 164 -1.50 -16.31 25.18
C PRO A 164 -3.01 -16.12 25.35
N ARG A 165 -3.76 -17.22 25.23
CA ARG A 165 -5.17 -17.24 25.59
C ARG A 165 -5.25 -16.73 27.02
N GLY A 166 -5.82 -15.54 27.19
CA GLY A 166 -6.24 -15.07 28.50
C GLY A 166 -7.18 -16.12 29.07
N THR A 167 -6.76 -16.75 30.16
CA THR A 167 -7.63 -17.56 31.00
C THR A 167 -8.75 -16.65 31.47
N GLN A 168 -9.93 -16.76 30.85
CA GLN A 168 -11.15 -16.20 31.42
C GLN A 168 -11.36 -16.90 32.77
N ARG A 169 -11.07 -16.18 33.85
CA ARG A 169 -11.63 -16.52 35.17
C ARG A 169 -13.12 -16.18 35.11
N THR A 170 -13.95 -17.21 35.17
CA THR A 170 -15.37 -17.10 35.47
C THR A 170 -15.56 -16.47 36.85
N PRO A 171 -16.44 -15.46 37.02
CA PRO A 171 -16.86 -15.00 38.33
C PRO A 171 -18.03 -15.86 38.79
N ALA A 172 -17.75 -16.91 39.55
CA ALA A 172 -18.75 -17.64 40.31
C ALA A 172 -18.05 -18.30 41.50
N GLU A 173 -18.03 -17.60 42.63
CA GLU A 173 -18.07 -18.11 44.00
C GLU A 173 -17.76 -16.94 44.94
N ALA A 174 -18.77 -16.09 45.13
CA ALA A 174 -18.90 -15.19 46.26
C ALA A 174 -20.27 -15.48 46.88
N MET A 175 -20.29 -16.43 47.82
CA MET A 175 -21.36 -16.90 48.74
C MET A 175 -21.00 -18.38 49.04
N GLU A 176 -20.81 -18.92 50.24
CA GLU A 176 -21.01 -18.65 51.67
C GLU A 176 -19.86 -19.43 52.38
N ILE A 177 -19.35 -19.19 53.60
CA ILE A 177 -19.88 -18.79 54.91
C ILE A 177 -18.77 -18.00 55.63
#